data_AF-A0A1G2T461-F1
#
_entry.id   AF-A0A1G2T461-F1
#
_cell.length_a   1.000
_cell.length_b   1.000
_cell.length_c   1.000
_cell.angle_alpha   90.00
_cell.angle_beta   90.00
_cell.angle_gamma   90.00
#
_symmetry.space_group_name_H-M   'P 1'
#
loop_
_entity.id
_entity.type
_entity.pdbx_description
1 polymer ?
#
loop_
_entity_poly.entity_id
_entity_poly.type
_entity_poly.pdbx_seq_one_letter_code
_entity_poly.pdbx_strand_id
1 'polypeptide(L)' 'MKIHLITFTLLIVGGLNWGLEAAGYGIGSYIPEGVATTIYALVALSALYEIFSHRGLCRNCNPQGSQGGM' A
#
# COMPACT_ATOMS: atom_id res chain seq x y z
N MET A 1 -11.32 8.87 3.84
CA MET A 1 -11.20 7.83 2.79
C MET A 1 -10.46 8.37 1.54
N LYS A 2 -9.23 8.89 1.68
CA LYS A 2 -8.37 9.27 0.53
C LYS A 2 -6.95 8.74 0.74
N ILE A 3 -6.40 8.94 1.92
CA ILE A 3 -5.08 8.43 2.30
C ILE A 3 -5.02 6.90 2.26
N HIS A 4 -5.97 6.19 2.90
CA HIS A 4 -6.06 4.73 2.83
C HIS A 4 -5.96 4.17 1.39
N LEU A 5 -6.68 4.76 0.42
CA LEU A 5 -6.63 4.29 -0.95
C LEU A 5 -5.24 4.51 -1.58
N ILE A 6 -4.62 5.66 -1.33
CA ILE A 6 -3.28 5.98 -1.83
C ILE A 6 -2.23 5.05 -1.21
N THR A 7 -2.21 4.92 0.12
CA THR A 7 -1.26 4.06 0.84
C THR A 7 -1.45 2.59 0.48
N PHE A 8 -2.70 2.12 0.39
CA PHE A 8 -2.99 0.76 -0.05
C PHE A 8 -2.55 0.51 -1.50
N THR A 9 -2.77 1.46 -2.41
CA THR A 9 -2.30 1.35 -3.80
C THR A 9 -0.78 1.26 -3.87
N LEU A 10 -0.07 2.13 -3.16
CA LEU A 10 1.40 2.10 -3.09
C LEU A 10 1.91 0.79 -2.48
N LEU A 11 1.24 0.28 -1.45
CA LEU A 11 1.58 -1.00 -0.82
C LEU A 11 1.42 -2.17 -1.79
N ILE A 12 0.32 -2.22 -2.57
CA ILE A 12 0.09 -3.25 -3.57
C ILE A 12 1.13 -3.19 -4.69
N VAL A 13 1.42 -2.00 -5.24
CA VAL A 13 2.42 -1.83 -6.29
C VAL A 13 3.82 -2.24 -5.79
N GLY A 14 4.20 -1.79 -4.60
CA GLY A 14 5.48 -2.16 -3.98
C GLY A 14 5.59 -3.66 -3.68
N GLY A 15 4.53 -4.28 -3.15
CA GLY A 15 4.48 -5.71 -2.89
C GLY A 15 4.56 -6.55 -4.17
N LEU A 16 3.87 -6.14 -5.24
CA LEU A 16 3.97 -6.78 -6.55
C LEU A 16 5.38 -6.66 -7.13
N ASN A 17 6.00 -5.49 -7.06
CA ASN A 17 7.40 -5.33 -7.48
C ASN A 17 8.33 -6.23 -6.67
N TRP A 18 8.12 -6.38 -5.35
CA TRP A 18 8.97 -7.26 -4.55
C TRP A 18 8.83 -8.73 -4.96
N GLY A 19 7.62 -9.16 -5.33
CA GLY A 19 7.39 -10.46 -5.96
C GLY A 19 8.11 -10.61 -7.30
N LEU A 20 8.10 -9.57 -8.14
CA LEU A 20 8.85 -9.55 -9.41
C LEU A 20 10.36 -9.58 -9.17
N GLU A 21 10.87 -8.86 -8.16
CA GLU A 21 12.27 -8.86 -7.76
C GLU A 21 12.71 -10.28 -7.36
N ALA A 22 11.90 -10.97 -6.56
CA ALA A 22 12.15 -12.37 -6.20
C ALA A 22 12.14 -13.32 -7.42
N ALA A 23 11.43 -12.96 -8.49
CA ALA A 23 11.39 -13.69 -9.76
C ALA A 23 12.48 -13.24 -10.76
N GLY A 24 13.34 -12.27 -10.41
CA GLY A 24 14.38 -11.72 -11.28
C GLY A 24 13.89 -10.70 -12.32
N TYR A 25 12.65 -10.23 -12.21
CA TYR A 25 12.01 -9.24 -13.10
C TYR A 25 11.72 -7.90 -12.40
N GLY A 26 12.36 -7.64 -11.26
CA GLY A 26 12.16 -6.42 -10.49
C GLY A 26 12.51 -5.17 -11.30
N ILE A 27 11.73 -4.10 -11.12
CA ILE A 27 11.91 -2.88 -11.92
C ILE A 27 12.87 -1.86 -11.29
N GLY A 28 13.36 -2.12 -10.07
CA GLY A 28 14.18 -1.18 -9.31
C GLY A 28 15.49 -0.81 -10.00
N SER A 29 16.08 -1.73 -10.75
CA SER A 29 17.34 -1.54 -11.48
C SER A 29 17.22 -0.66 -12.73
N TYR A 30 16.01 -0.47 -13.27
CA TYR A 30 15.77 0.39 -14.44
C TYR A 30 15.57 1.87 -14.07
N ILE A 31 15.57 2.20 -12.79
CA ILE A 31 15.25 3.52 -12.26
C ILE A 31 16.49 4.10 -11.55
N PRO A 32 16.77 5.42 -11.65
CA PRO A 32 17.86 6.03 -10.90
C PRO A 32 17.78 5.74 -9.40
N GLU A 33 18.92 5.46 -8.78
CA GLU A 33 19.01 4.99 -7.38
C GLU A 33 18.23 5.87 -6.40
N GLY A 34 18.42 7.20 -6.45
CA GLY A 34 17.71 8.12 -5.55
C GLY A 34 16.18 8.09 -5.71
N VAL A 35 15.69 7.83 -6.92
CA VAL A 35 14.25 7.69 -7.18
C VAL A 35 13.75 6.34 -6.64
N ALA A 36 14.49 5.25 -6.87
CA ALA A 36 14.17 3.94 -6.31
C ALA A 36 14.12 3.97 -4.77
N THR A 37 15.12 4.59 -4.11
CA THR A 37 15.13 4.77 -2.65
C THR A 37 13.91 5.54 -2.16
N THR A 38 13.53 6.61 -2.86
CA THR A 38 12.34 7.41 -2.51
C THR A 38 11.06 6.56 -2.60
N ILE A 39 10.91 5.79 -3.68
CA ILE A 39 9.75 4.90 -3.86
C ILE A 39 9.71 3.86 -2.74
N TYR A 40 10.83 3.21 -2.42
CA TYR A 40 10.89 2.22 -1.34
C TYR A 40 10.57 2.82 0.03
N ALA A 41 11.03 4.03 0.32
CA ALA A 41 10.64 4.74 1.54
C ALA A 41 9.12 5.02 1.59
N LEU A 42 8.52 5.44 0.48
CA LEU A 42 7.07 5.67 0.39
C LEU A 42 6.26 4.38 0.55
N VAL A 43 6.72 3.27 -0.02
CA VAL A 43 6.10 1.94 0.17
C VAL A 43 6.17 1.53 1.64
N ALA A 44 7.33 1.70 2.30
CA ALA A 44 7.50 1.37 3.71
C ALA A 44 6.58 2.22 4.62
N LEU A 45 6.52 3.53 4.38
CA LEU A 45 5.60 4.43 5.12
C LEU A 45 4.13 4.05 4.89
N SER A 46 3.78 3.67 3.66
CA SER A 46 2.44 3.20 3.34
C SER A 46 2.09 1.90 4.07
N ALA A 47 3.03 0.96 4.16
CA ALA A 47 2.86 -0.27 4.93
C ALA A 47 2.61 0.01 6.41
N LEU A 48 3.41 0.90 7.02
CA LEU A 48 3.22 1.31 8.41
C LEU A 48 1.84 1.96 8.62
N TYR A 49 1.44 2.88 7.74
CA TYR A 49 0.13 3.52 7.83
C TYR A 49 -1.02 2.50 7.75
N GLU A 50 -0.97 1.57 6.79
CA GLU A 50 -1.99 0.54 6.65
C GLU A 50 -2.02 -0.38 7.88
N ILE A 51 -0.87 -0.80 8.43
CA ILE A 51 -0.83 -1.63 9.65
C ILE A 51 -1.59 -0.98 10.81
N PHE A 52 -1.39 0.32 11.04
CA PHE A 52 -1.99 1.00 12.20
C PHE A 52 -3.40 1.53 11.96
N SER A 53 -3.80 1.78 10.71
CA SER A 53 -5.07 2.47 10.41
C SER A 53 -6.07 1.65 9.58
N HIS A 54 -5.63 0.57 8.91
CA HIS A 54 -6.44 -0.17 7.93
C HIS A 54 -7.78 -0.64 8.51
N ARG A 55 -7.80 -1.24 9.71
CA ARG A 55 -9.05 -1.74 10.29
C ARG A 55 -10.07 -0.62 10.49
N GLY A 56 -9.65 0.58 10.89
CA GLY A 56 -10.56 1.70 11.13
C GLY A 56 -11.06 2.40 9.84
N LEU A 57 -10.32 2.25 8.73
CA LEU A 57 -10.60 2.92 7.46
C LEU A 57 -11.25 1.98 6.42
N CYS A 58 -11.01 0.68 6.50
CA CYS A 58 -11.56 -0.30 5.58
C CYS A 58 -12.97 -0.72 6.01
N ARG A 59 -13.97 -0.48 5.14
CA ARG A 59 -15.39 -0.82 5.40
C ARG A 59 -15.62 -2.32 5.60
N ASN A 60 -14.75 -3.18 5.07
CA ASN A 60 -14.87 -4.63 5.26
C ASN A 60 -14.26 -5.08 6.60
N CYS A 61 -13.25 -4.36 7.12
CA CYS A 61 -12.58 -4.72 8.37
C CYS A 61 -13.21 -4.05 9.60
N ASN A 62 -13.84 -2.89 9.41
CA ASN A 62 -14.74 -2.27 10.37
C ASN A 62 -16.01 -1.89 9.63
N PRO A 63 -16.93 -2.86 9.44
CA PRO A 63 -18.25 -2.58 8.90
C PRO A 63 -18.94 -1.61 9.85
N GLN A 64 -18.80 -0.31 9.61
CA GLN A 64 -19.73 0.68 10.12
C GLN A 64 -21.09 0.23 9.62
N GLY A 65 -21.93 -0.14 10.60
CA GLY A 65 -23.16 -0.88 10.39
C GLY A 65 -23.86 -0.43 9.14
N SER A 66 -24.28 -1.41 8.34
CA SER A 66 -25.53 -1.30 7.59
C SER A 66 -26.50 -0.57 8.50
N GLN A 67 -26.66 0.73 8.29
CA GLN A 67 -27.67 1.51 8.97
C GLN A 67 -28.94 0.80 8.55
N GLY A 68 -29.53 0.07 9.50
CA GLY A 68 -30.87 -0.47 9.35
C GLY A 68 -31.75 0.72 9.03
N GLY A 69 -31.98 0.91 7.73
CA GLY A 69 -33.06 1.73 7.24
C GLY A 69 -34.32 1.03 7.73
N MET A 70 -35.02 1.72 8.64
CA MET A 70 -36.43 1.50 8.89
C MET A 70 -37.19 1.41 7.57
#